data_AF-A0A2V2BKQ8-F1
#
_entry.id   AF-A0A2V2BKQ8-F1
#
_cell.length_a   1.000
_cell.length_b   1.000
_cell.length_c   1.000
_cell.angle_alpha   90.00
_cell.angle_beta   90.00
_cell.angle_gamma   90.00
#
_symmetry.space_group_name_H-M   'P 1'
#
loop_
_entity.id
_entity.type
_entity.pdbx_description
1 polymer ?
#
loop_
_entity_poly.entity_id
_entity_poly.type
_entity_poly.pdbx_seq_one_letter_code
_entity_poly.pdbx_strand_id
1 'polypeptide(L)'
;MPNFRLGGPVDALLRRYRAMPHKISAHPSRSNCIIDRLLVMKVLIDMKVSEVLKASTTDDLRKFGSYFELKNSFEQELNNKLEVNGWDSFFIKIKKLKNIVSSNKEALESACNKEDFKQSKQEVSDILTINVKAKSWTELKQKVDSFIFVFCSSVFDPYAHYEQTKLKKFKGSSKLEGIDIDISNEKPSLETVLKKYRR
;
A
#
# COMPACT_ATOMS: atom_id res chain seq x y z
N MET A 1 39.06 50.30 20.76
CA MET A 1 38.24 51.14 19.88
C MET A 1 38.66 50.84 18.44
N PRO A 2 37.78 50.55 17.47
CA PRO A 2 36.31 50.31 17.45
C PRO A 2 36.00 48.81 17.18
N ASN A 3 34.94 48.15 17.66
CA ASN A 3 33.49 48.32 17.51
C ASN A 3 32.99 48.36 16.05
N PHE A 4 32.60 47.19 15.50
CA PHE A 4 31.59 47.12 14.43
C PHE A 4 30.65 45.93 14.66
N ARG A 5 29.43 46.28 15.09
CA ARG A 5 28.23 45.46 15.01
C ARG A 5 27.83 45.34 13.53
N LEU A 6 27.53 44.13 13.08
CA LEU A 6 26.63 43.92 11.95
C LEU A 6 25.64 42.81 12.33
N GLY A 7 24.56 43.23 12.99
CA GLY A 7 23.36 42.43 13.09
C GLY A 7 22.71 42.35 11.71
N GLY A 8 22.80 41.17 11.09
CA GLY A 8 22.15 40.88 9.81
C GLY A 8 20.66 40.53 9.99
N PRO A 9 19.85 40.61 8.91
CA PRO A 9 18.39 40.55 8.97
C PRO A 9 17.81 39.14 9.24
N VAL A 10 18.67 38.14 9.47
CA VAL A 10 18.27 36.73 9.53
C VAL A 10 17.75 36.35 10.92
N ASP A 11 18.21 37.04 11.97
CA ASP A 11 17.81 36.79 13.36
C ASP A 11 16.44 37.39 13.75
N ALA A 12 15.88 38.29 12.92
CA ALA A 12 14.56 38.86 13.13
C ALA A 12 13.42 37.93 12.66
N LEU A 13 13.69 37.05 11.68
CA LEU A 13 12.72 36.08 11.16
C LEU A 13 12.61 34.83 12.04
N LEU A 14 13.69 34.45 12.74
CA LEU A 14 13.71 33.30 13.66
C LEU A 14 13.12 33.61 15.05
N ARG A 15 13.05 34.89 15.46
CA ARG A 15 12.40 35.28 16.73
C ARG A 15 10.88 35.43 16.62
N ARG A 16 10.31 35.68 15.43
CA ARG A 16 8.85 35.75 15.26
C ARG A 16 8.15 34.38 15.26
N TYR A 17 8.88 33.29 15.00
CA TYR A 17 8.32 31.94 15.05
C TYR A 17 8.21 31.33 16.47
N ARG A 18 8.81 31.97 17.49
CA ARG A 18 8.86 31.42 18.87
C ARG A 18 7.89 32.04 19.87
N ALA A 19 7.06 33.00 19.44
CA ALA A 19 6.16 33.74 20.32
C ALA A 19 4.69 33.71 19.88
N MET A 20 4.27 32.65 19.17
CA MET A 20 2.85 32.40 18.91
C MET A 20 2.36 31.31 19.87
N PRO A 21 1.39 31.60 20.76
CA PRO A 21 0.73 30.55 21.53
C PRO A 21 0.03 29.60 20.55
N HIS A 22 0.39 28.32 20.60
CA HIS A 22 -0.29 27.25 19.88
C HIS A 22 -1.73 27.12 20.38
N LYS A 23 -2.64 27.94 19.85
CA LYS A 23 -4.02 27.51 19.67
C LYS A 23 -4.03 26.60 18.46
N ILE A 24 -3.92 25.30 18.70
CA ILE A 24 -4.20 24.26 17.72
C ILE A 24 -5.70 24.33 17.42
N SER A 25 -6.07 25.20 16.48
CA SER A 25 -7.29 25.06 15.70
C SER A 25 -6.98 24.04 14.62
N ALA A 26 -7.43 22.81 14.83
CA ALA A 26 -7.31 21.71 13.89
C ALA A 26 -8.02 22.06 12.57
N HIS A 27 -7.24 22.30 11.52
CA HIS A 27 -7.70 22.30 10.14
C HIS A 27 -7.42 20.93 9.51
N PRO A 28 -8.44 20.12 9.14
CA PRO A 28 -8.24 18.84 8.50
C PRO A 28 -8.52 18.93 6.99
N SER A 29 -7.65 19.57 6.19
CA SER A 29 -7.92 19.72 4.74
C SER A 29 -6.72 19.53 3.80
N ARG A 30 -5.52 19.24 4.32
CA ARG A 30 -4.34 18.94 3.46
C ARG A 30 -3.90 17.48 3.47
N SER A 31 -4.21 16.72 4.51
CA SER A 31 -3.80 15.31 4.62
C SER A 31 -4.62 14.38 3.72
N ASN A 32 -5.89 14.69 3.46
CA ASN A 32 -6.78 13.81 2.69
C ASN A 32 -6.41 13.76 1.20
N CYS A 33 -5.96 14.87 0.60
CA CYS A 33 -5.60 14.93 -0.82
C CYS A 33 -4.35 14.07 -1.16
N ILE A 34 -3.42 13.92 -0.21
CA ILE A 34 -2.22 13.10 -0.37
C ILE A 34 -2.59 11.62 -0.21
N ILE A 35 -3.45 11.30 0.76
CA ILE A 35 -3.94 9.94 0.99
C ILE A 35 -4.72 9.44 -0.23
N ASP A 36 -5.59 10.26 -0.82
CA ASP A 36 -6.35 9.87 -2.03
C ASP A 36 -5.46 9.64 -3.25
N ARG A 37 -4.42 10.46 -3.48
CA ARG A 37 -3.47 10.23 -4.57
C ARG A 37 -2.62 8.98 -4.36
N LEU A 38 -2.17 8.72 -3.14
CA LEU A 38 -1.43 7.51 -2.80
C LEU A 38 -2.30 6.26 -2.95
N LEU A 39 -3.58 6.34 -2.58
CA LEU A 39 -4.53 5.24 -2.71
C LEU A 39 -4.84 4.95 -4.19
N VAL A 40 -5.03 5.97 -5.01
CA VAL A 40 -5.24 5.82 -6.46
C VAL A 40 -4.00 5.26 -7.15
N MET A 41 -2.79 5.73 -6.79
CA MET A 41 -1.55 5.16 -7.32
C MET A 41 -1.36 3.70 -6.90
N LYS A 42 -1.67 3.33 -5.65
CA LYS A 42 -1.60 1.95 -5.19
C LYS A 42 -2.58 1.03 -5.93
N VAL A 43 -3.83 1.46 -6.11
CA VAL A 43 -4.84 0.70 -6.88
C VAL A 43 -4.43 0.50 -8.35
N LEU A 44 -3.81 1.51 -8.98
CA LEU A 44 -3.30 1.39 -10.34
C LEU A 44 -2.10 0.43 -10.43
N ILE A 45 -1.25 0.42 -9.41
CA ILE A 45 -0.12 -0.52 -9.31
C ILE A 45 -0.64 -1.95 -9.12
N ASP A 46 -1.62 -2.15 -8.23
CA ASP A 46 -2.27 -3.45 -7.98
C ASP A 46 -2.93 -4.00 -9.25
N MET A 47 -3.62 -3.15 -10.02
CA MET A 47 -4.18 -3.51 -11.33
C MET A 47 -3.09 -3.97 -12.30
N LYS A 48 -2.02 -3.17 -12.48
CA LYS A 48 -0.93 -3.50 -13.42
C LYS A 48 -0.22 -4.79 -13.05
N VAL A 49 0.04 -5.02 -11.77
CA VAL A 49 0.67 -6.25 -11.28
C VAL A 49 -0.22 -7.47 -11.56
N SER A 50 -1.53 -7.35 -11.32
CA SER A 50 -2.48 -8.44 -11.60
C SER A 50 -2.60 -8.76 -13.11
N GLU A 51 -2.53 -7.76 -13.98
CA GLU A 51 -2.56 -7.93 -15.44
C GLU A 51 -1.26 -8.57 -15.96
N VAL A 52 -0.11 -8.18 -15.42
CA VAL A 52 1.18 -8.80 -15.73
C VAL A 52 1.20 -10.29 -15.37
N LEU A 53 0.55 -10.69 -14.27
CA LEU A 53 0.43 -12.11 -13.90
C LEU A 53 -0.43 -12.93 -14.86
N LYS A 54 -1.31 -12.28 -15.63
CA LYS A 54 -2.15 -12.88 -16.68
C LYS A 54 -1.46 -12.93 -18.04
N ALA A 55 -0.42 -12.13 -18.27
CA ALA A 55 0.32 -12.15 -19.53
C ALA A 55 0.76 -13.57 -19.89
N SER A 56 0.52 -13.97 -21.13
CA SER A 56 0.86 -15.31 -21.62
C SER A 56 2.20 -15.34 -22.35
N THR A 57 2.64 -14.17 -22.84
CA THR A 57 3.89 -13.99 -23.58
C THR A 57 4.67 -12.79 -23.07
N THR A 58 5.95 -12.72 -23.43
CA THR A 58 6.82 -11.57 -23.15
C THR A 58 6.41 -10.33 -23.95
N ASP A 59 5.79 -10.51 -25.12
CA ASP A 59 5.25 -9.39 -25.90
C ASP A 59 3.99 -8.79 -25.27
N ASP A 60 3.16 -9.61 -24.60
CA ASP A 60 2.04 -9.08 -23.82
C ASP A 60 2.52 -8.23 -22.65
N LEU A 61 3.61 -8.62 -21.99
CA LEU A 61 4.21 -7.81 -20.91
C LEU A 61 4.61 -6.41 -21.39
N ARG A 62 5.17 -6.32 -22.60
CA ARG A 62 5.62 -5.05 -23.19
C ARG A 62 4.47 -4.05 -23.42
N LYS A 63 3.22 -4.53 -23.55
CA LYS A 63 2.05 -3.67 -23.71
C LYS A 63 1.68 -2.92 -22.43
N PHE A 64 2.08 -3.42 -21.26
CA PHE A 64 1.74 -2.84 -19.96
C PHE A 64 2.71 -1.74 -19.50
N GLY A 65 3.85 -1.58 -20.18
CA GLY A 65 4.82 -0.52 -19.90
C GLY A 65 6.25 -0.90 -20.22
N SER A 66 7.20 -0.05 -19.79
CA SER A 66 8.62 -0.35 -19.93
C SER A 66 9.07 -1.43 -18.94
N TYR A 67 10.17 -2.10 -19.28
CA TYR A 67 10.77 -3.15 -18.45
C TYR A 67 11.04 -2.67 -17.03
N PHE A 68 11.66 -1.50 -16.89
CA PHE A 68 12.05 -0.94 -15.60
C PHE A 68 10.85 -0.52 -14.76
N GLU A 69 9.79 0.03 -15.38
CA GLU A 69 8.55 0.36 -14.68
C GLU A 69 7.89 -0.89 -14.10
N LEU A 70 7.67 -1.92 -14.92
CA LEU A 70 7.02 -3.15 -14.47
C LEU A 70 7.87 -3.89 -13.43
N LYS A 71 9.18 -3.97 -13.64
CA LYS A 71 10.09 -4.55 -12.65
C LYS A 71 10.02 -3.79 -11.32
N ASN A 72 10.11 -2.46 -11.34
CA ASN A 72 10.07 -1.66 -10.12
C ASN A 72 8.72 -1.80 -9.41
N SER A 73 7.60 -1.78 -10.14
CA SER A 73 6.28 -1.98 -9.54
C SER A 73 6.16 -3.36 -8.88
N PHE A 74 6.66 -4.42 -9.50
CA PHE A 74 6.69 -5.76 -8.90
C PHE A 74 7.59 -5.84 -7.66
N GLU A 75 8.80 -5.30 -7.73
CA GLU A 75 9.73 -5.32 -6.61
C GLU A 75 9.22 -4.48 -5.42
N GLN A 76 8.46 -3.42 -5.69
CA GLN A 76 7.79 -2.62 -4.66
C GLN A 76 6.65 -3.38 -3.98
N GLU A 77 5.76 -4.03 -4.74
CA GLU A 77 4.65 -4.78 -4.14
C GLU A 77 5.13 -6.03 -3.38
N LEU A 78 6.15 -6.71 -3.88
CA LEU A 78 6.77 -7.84 -3.19
C LEU A 78 7.68 -7.42 -2.02
N ASN A 79 8.00 -6.12 -1.93
CA ASN A 79 9.00 -5.58 -1.02
C ASN A 79 10.32 -6.38 -1.06
N ASN A 80 10.70 -6.87 -2.24
CA ASN A 80 11.92 -7.65 -2.44
C ASN A 80 12.47 -7.48 -3.86
N LYS A 81 13.79 -7.62 -4.01
CA LYS A 81 14.44 -7.55 -5.32
C LYS A 81 14.36 -8.88 -6.04
N LEU A 82 14.01 -8.86 -7.33
CA LEU A 82 13.94 -10.05 -8.17
C LEU A 82 15.28 -10.35 -8.86
N GLU A 83 16.19 -9.37 -8.91
CA GLU A 83 17.57 -9.50 -9.44
C GLU A 83 17.63 -10.10 -10.86
N VAL A 84 16.61 -9.85 -11.67
CA VAL A 84 16.54 -10.27 -13.08
C VAL A 84 16.94 -9.15 -14.03
N ASN A 85 17.51 -9.54 -15.17
CA ASN A 85 17.86 -8.67 -16.29
C ASN A 85 17.19 -9.20 -17.57
N GLY A 86 16.42 -8.34 -18.24
CA GLY A 86 15.72 -8.66 -19.48
C GLY A 86 14.30 -9.19 -19.29
N TRP A 87 13.50 -9.02 -20.33
CA TRP A 87 12.08 -9.38 -20.36
C TRP A 87 11.84 -10.89 -20.16
N ASP A 88 12.60 -11.73 -20.84
CA ASP A 88 12.41 -13.19 -20.80
C ASP A 88 12.71 -13.74 -19.40
N SER A 89 13.83 -13.30 -18.80
CA SER A 89 14.21 -13.64 -17.43
C SER A 89 13.14 -13.23 -16.42
N PHE A 90 12.59 -12.02 -16.57
CA PHE A 90 11.52 -11.51 -15.71
C PHE A 90 10.23 -12.32 -15.84
N PHE A 91 9.80 -12.60 -17.07
CA PHE A 91 8.61 -13.40 -17.33
C PHE A 91 8.73 -14.82 -16.76
N ILE A 92 9.85 -15.50 -17.03
CA ILE A 92 10.12 -16.85 -16.52
C ILE A 92 10.14 -16.84 -14.99
N LYS A 93 10.81 -15.85 -14.36
CA LYS A 93 10.90 -15.74 -12.90
C LYS A 93 9.51 -15.54 -12.28
N ILE A 94 8.68 -14.66 -12.85
CA ILE A 94 7.31 -14.42 -12.36
C ILE A 94 6.45 -15.67 -12.48
N LYS A 95 6.48 -16.38 -13.62
CA LYS A 95 5.69 -17.61 -13.80
C LYS A 95 6.14 -18.71 -12.84
N LYS A 96 7.46 -18.88 -12.65
CA LYS A 96 8.00 -19.82 -11.66
C LYS A 96 7.55 -19.46 -10.25
N LEU A 97 7.69 -18.19 -9.85
CA LEU A 97 7.25 -17.71 -8.53
C LEU A 97 5.75 -17.91 -8.33
N LYS A 98 4.92 -17.61 -9.33
CA LYS A 98 3.48 -17.86 -9.27
C LYS A 98 3.18 -19.32 -8.95
N ASN A 99 3.78 -20.25 -9.69
CA ASN A 99 3.56 -21.69 -9.47
C ASN A 99 4.05 -22.14 -8.10
N ILE A 100 5.24 -21.68 -7.68
CA ILE A 100 5.84 -22.03 -6.39
C ILE A 100 4.97 -21.52 -5.23
N VAL A 101 4.60 -20.24 -5.25
CA VAL A 101 3.83 -19.61 -4.17
C VAL A 101 2.43 -20.21 -4.08
N SER A 102 1.76 -20.44 -5.22
CA SER A 102 0.45 -21.09 -5.24
C SER A 102 0.48 -22.53 -4.73
N SER A 103 1.55 -23.28 -5.01
CA SER A 103 1.68 -24.68 -4.57
C SER A 103 2.16 -24.83 -3.12
N ASN A 104 2.88 -23.84 -2.59
CA ASN A 104 3.53 -23.89 -1.28
C ASN A 104 2.97 -22.86 -0.30
N LYS A 105 1.72 -22.40 -0.50
CA LYS A 105 1.10 -21.37 0.35
C LYS A 105 1.16 -21.74 1.83
N GLU A 106 0.70 -22.95 2.17
CA GLU A 106 0.68 -23.43 3.56
C GLU A 106 2.09 -23.59 4.13
N ALA A 107 3.04 -24.05 3.30
CA ALA A 107 4.44 -24.15 3.70
C ALA A 107 5.05 -22.78 4.02
N LEU A 108 4.74 -21.74 3.24
CA LEU A 108 5.19 -20.36 3.50
C LEU A 108 4.60 -19.78 4.79
N GLU A 109 3.31 -20.02 5.04
CA GLU A 109 2.65 -19.61 6.28
C GLU A 109 3.25 -20.34 7.49
N SER A 110 3.53 -21.65 7.36
CA SER A 110 4.14 -22.45 8.43
C SER A 110 5.60 -22.08 8.72
N ALA A 111 6.37 -21.72 7.68
CA ALA A 111 7.75 -21.28 7.81
C ALA A 111 7.87 -19.99 8.64
N CYS A 112 6.83 -19.16 8.68
CA CYS A 112 6.79 -17.96 9.51
C CYS A 112 6.46 -18.22 11.00
N ASN A 113 6.03 -19.43 11.36
CA ASN A 113 5.60 -19.77 12.72
C ASN A 113 6.66 -20.54 13.52
N LYS A 114 7.88 -20.70 13.00
CA LYS A 114 8.97 -21.36 13.73
C LYS A 114 9.56 -20.45 14.80
N GLU A 115 10.27 -21.03 15.75
CA GLU A 115 10.87 -20.30 16.88
C GLU A 115 12.11 -19.49 16.48
N ASP A 116 12.90 -19.96 15.50
CA ASP A 116 14.12 -19.28 15.04
C ASP A 116 13.88 -18.46 13.77
N PHE A 117 14.22 -17.18 13.86
CA PHE A 117 14.14 -16.21 12.76
C PHE A 117 15.08 -16.57 11.61
N LYS A 118 16.31 -17.02 11.92
CA LYS A 118 17.31 -17.31 10.89
C LYS A 118 16.88 -18.52 10.07
N GLN A 119 16.40 -19.57 10.73
CA GLN A 119 15.86 -20.75 10.09
C GLN A 119 14.61 -20.43 9.25
N SER A 120 13.67 -19.66 9.80
CA SER A 120 12.44 -19.26 9.09
C SER A 120 12.74 -18.46 7.82
N LYS A 121 13.65 -17.49 7.94
CA LYS A 121 14.09 -16.68 6.80
C LYS A 121 14.76 -17.54 5.73
N GLN A 122 15.59 -18.50 6.13
CA GLN A 122 16.26 -19.40 5.20
C GLN A 122 15.24 -20.29 4.48
N GLU A 123 14.30 -20.88 5.19
CA GLU A 123 13.27 -21.74 4.61
C GLU A 123 12.35 -20.99 3.64
N VAL A 124 11.92 -19.77 4.00
CA VAL A 124 11.17 -18.91 3.07
C VAL A 124 12.00 -18.59 1.83
N SER A 125 13.29 -18.32 1.99
CA SER A 125 14.23 -18.08 0.89
C SER A 125 14.38 -19.31 -0.02
N ASP A 126 14.41 -20.51 0.57
CA ASP A 126 14.55 -21.78 -0.14
C ASP A 126 13.26 -22.11 -0.92
N ILE A 127 12.10 -22.00 -0.27
CA ILE A 127 10.79 -22.21 -0.90
C ILE A 127 10.63 -21.26 -2.10
N LEU A 128 10.86 -19.96 -1.91
CA LEU A 128 10.67 -18.96 -2.97
C LEU A 128 11.80 -18.95 -4.00
N THR A 129 12.92 -19.63 -3.73
CA THR A 129 14.13 -19.61 -4.58
C THR A 129 14.58 -18.18 -4.93
N ILE A 130 14.48 -17.27 -3.95
CA ILE A 130 14.91 -15.87 -4.01
C ILE A 130 15.56 -15.48 -2.69
N ASN A 131 16.53 -14.58 -2.74
CA ASN A 131 17.12 -14.03 -1.52
C ASN A 131 16.11 -13.10 -0.82
N VAL A 132 15.61 -13.52 0.33
CA VAL A 132 14.68 -12.71 1.14
C VAL A 132 15.48 -11.84 2.11
N LYS A 133 15.49 -10.53 1.88
CA LYS A 133 16.13 -9.57 2.79
C LYS A 133 15.11 -9.07 3.82
N ALA A 134 15.05 -9.72 4.98
CA ALA A 134 14.25 -9.26 6.14
C ALA A 134 15.15 -9.07 7.38
N LYS A 135 14.86 -8.04 8.18
CA LYS A 135 15.57 -7.69 9.43
C LYS A 135 14.77 -8.01 10.69
N SER A 136 13.47 -8.22 10.57
CA SER A 136 12.57 -8.58 11.69
C SER A 136 11.54 -9.63 11.27
N TRP A 137 10.92 -10.27 12.27
CA TRP A 137 9.77 -11.16 12.08
C TRP A 137 8.60 -10.48 11.38
N THR A 138 8.30 -9.24 11.78
CA THR A 138 7.23 -8.44 11.16
C THR A 138 7.50 -8.20 9.68
N GLU A 139 8.74 -7.88 9.32
CA GLU A 139 9.13 -7.65 7.93
C GLU A 139 9.10 -8.96 7.12
N LEU A 140 9.53 -10.08 7.69
CA LEU A 140 9.47 -11.39 7.03
C LEU A 140 8.02 -11.79 6.75
N LYS A 141 7.15 -11.69 7.76
CA LYS A 141 5.73 -12.03 7.63
C LYS A 141 5.04 -11.13 6.60
N GLN A 142 5.27 -9.82 6.66
CA GLN A 142 4.74 -8.89 5.66
C GLN A 142 5.18 -9.23 4.24
N LYS A 143 6.44 -9.65 4.03
CA LYS A 143 6.89 -10.08 2.70
C LYS A 143 6.17 -11.34 2.26
N VAL A 144 6.08 -12.36 3.12
CA VAL A 144 5.36 -13.60 2.80
C VAL A 144 3.90 -13.31 2.47
N ASP A 145 3.24 -12.48 3.26
CA ASP A 145 1.88 -12.02 3.00
C ASP A 145 1.78 -11.28 1.66
N SER A 146 2.73 -10.41 1.32
CA SER A 146 2.81 -9.77 0.00
C SER A 146 2.98 -10.77 -1.14
N PHE A 147 3.82 -11.80 -0.99
CA PHE A 147 3.98 -12.85 -2.00
C PHE A 147 2.68 -13.62 -2.20
N ILE A 148 2.05 -14.07 -1.10
CA ILE A 148 0.78 -14.78 -1.15
C ILE A 148 -0.30 -13.88 -1.74
N PHE A 149 -0.37 -12.62 -1.34
CA PHE A 149 -1.33 -11.67 -1.88
C PHE A 149 -1.12 -11.47 -3.38
N VAL A 150 0.08 -11.15 -3.84
CA VAL A 150 0.35 -10.89 -5.27
C VAL A 150 0.09 -12.13 -6.12
N PHE A 151 0.54 -13.32 -5.72
CA PHE A 151 0.50 -14.51 -6.57
C PHE A 151 -0.73 -15.40 -6.39
N CYS A 152 -1.37 -15.36 -5.21
CA CYS A 152 -2.54 -16.19 -4.90
C CYS A 152 -3.84 -15.39 -4.80
N SER A 153 -3.82 -14.05 -4.84
CA SER A 153 -5.07 -13.30 -4.95
C SER A 153 -5.78 -13.64 -6.25
N SER A 154 -7.09 -13.87 -6.14
CA SER A 154 -7.95 -13.93 -7.30
C SER A 154 -7.89 -12.61 -8.05
N VAL A 155 -8.08 -12.69 -9.37
CA VAL A 155 -8.16 -11.55 -10.29
C VAL A 155 -8.76 -10.30 -9.60
N PHE A 156 -7.99 -9.21 -9.55
CA PHE A 156 -8.50 -7.92 -9.13
C PHE A 156 -9.75 -7.61 -9.95
N ASP A 157 -10.90 -7.58 -9.30
CA ASP A 157 -12.18 -7.22 -9.90
C ASP A 157 -12.44 -5.73 -9.63
N PRO A 158 -12.34 -4.87 -10.65
CA PRO A 158 -12.60 -3.45 -10.50
C PRO A 158 -14.01 -3.16 -9.96
N TYR A 159 -14.99 -4.01 -10.28
CA TYR A 159 -16.37 -3.84 -9.82
C TYR A 159 -16.51 -4.15 -8.32
N ALA A 160 -16.03 -5.31 -7.86
CA ALA A 160 -16.00 -5.63 -6.44
C ALA A 160 -15.22 -4.59 -5.62
N HIS A 161 -14.06 -4.14 -6.11
CA HIS A 161 -13.27 -3.10 -5.43
C HIS A 161 -14.03 -1.75 -5.38
N TYR A 162 -14.73 -1.37 -6.46
CA TYR A 162 -15.59 -0.20 -6.46
C TYR A 162 -16.68 -0.32 -5.40
N GLU A 163 -17.46 -1.40 -5.37
CA GLU A 163 -18.55 -1.57 -4.42
C GLU A 163 -18.06 -1.55 -2.95
N GLN A 164 -16.91 -2.19 -2.65
CA GLN A 164 -16.33 -2.16 -1.30
C GLN A 164 -15.84 -0.76 -0.87
N THR A 165 -15.36 0.06 -1.81
CA THR A 165 -14.78 1.37 -1.51
C THR A 165 -15.74 2.54 -1.74
N LYS A 166 -16.87 2.31 -2.42
CA LYS A 166 -17.87 3.31 -2.82
C LYS A 166 -18.37 4.14 -1.64
N LEU A 167 -18.80 3.51 -0.56
CA LEU A 167 -19.31 4.20 0.62
C LEU A 167 -18.24 5.03 1.33
N LYS A 168 -17.02 4.50 1.44
CA LYS A 168 -15.87 5.21 2.02
C LYS A 168 -15.51 6.45 1.21
N LYS A 169 -15.42 6.30 -0.11
CA LYS A 169 -15.14 7.41 -1.05
C LYS A 169 -16.28 8.42 -1.11
N PHE A 170 -17.53 7.99 -0.96
CA PHE A 170 -18.69 8.88 -0.88
C PHE A 170 -18.62 9.77 0.36
N LYS A 171 -18.42 9.18 1.56
CA LYS A 171 -18.29 9.93 2.84
C LYS A 171 -17.09 10.89 2.81
N GLY A 172 -15.96 10.48 2.25
CA GLY A 172 -14.76 11.31 2.15
C GLY A 172 -14.77 12.34 1.01
N SER A 173 -15.80 12.35 0.15
CA SER A 173 -15.84 13.28 -0.98
C SER A 173 -16.12 14.71 -0.52
N SER A 174 -15.48 15.69 -1.16
CA SER A 174 -15.68 17.12 -0.87
C SER A 174 -17.13 17.60 -0.97
N LYS A 175 -18.03 16.84 -1.63
CA LYS A 175 -19.46 17.15 -1.69
C LYS A 175 -20.20 16.91 -0.37
N LEU A 176 -19.63 16.14 0.56
CA LEU A 176 -20.20 15.86 1.89
C LEU A 176 -19.31 16.41 3.03
N GLU A 177 -18.34 17.28 2.71
CA GLU A 177 -17.49 17.91 3.72
C GLU A 177 -18.39 18.72 4.68
N GLY A 178 -18.42 18.32 5.97
CA GLY A 178 -19.29 18.91 6.99
C GLY A 178 -20.57 18.13 7.34
N ILE A 179 -20.87 17.02 6.64
CA ILE A 179 -22.00 16.14 6.98
C ILE A 179 -21.44 14.85 7.58
N ASP A 180 -21.56 14.69 8.90
CA ASP A 180 -21.16 13.45 9.56
C ASP A 180 -22.27 12.40 9.41
N ILE A 181 -22.08 11.51 8.44
CA ILE A 181 -22.95 10.35 8.25
C ILE A 181 -22.41 9.23 9.12
N ASP A 182 -23.12 8.93 10.21
CA ASP A 182 -22.80 7.80 11.08
C ASP A 182 -23.26 6.51 10.38
N ILE A 183 -22.29 5.70 9.90
CA ILE A 183 -22.58 4.46 9.19
C ILE A 183 -22.66 3.34 10.25
N SER A 184 -23.75 3.30 11.01
CA SER A 184 -24.07 2.09 11.76
C SER A 184 -24.47 1.01 10.76
N ASN A 185 -23.82 -0.17 10.83
CA ASN A 185 -24.22 -1.33 10.02
C ASN A 185 -25.64 -1.83 10.35
N GLU A 186 -26.19 -1.38 11.48
CA GLU A 186 -27.59 -1.54 11.79
C GLU A 186 -28.38 -0.49 11.01
N LYS A 187 -29.15 -0.95 10.01
CA LYS A 187 -30.19 -0.13 9.40
C LYS A 187 -31.24 0.11 10.50
N PRO A 188 -31.39 1.32 11.06
CA PRO A 188 -32.49 1.57 11.98
C PRO A 188 -33.79 1.29 11.23
N SER A 189 -34.65 0.43 11.78
CA SER A 189 -35.94 0.16 11.15
C SER A 189 -36.73 1.46 11.05
N LEU A 190 -37.60 1.57 10.04
CA LEU A 190 -38.43 2.76 9.87
C LEU A 190 -39.24 3.06 11.15
N GLU A 191 -39.62 2.01 11.89
CA GLU A 191 -40.34 2.13 13.16
C GLU A 191 -39.51 2.79 14.28
N THR A 192 -38.20 2.49 14.39
CA THR A 192 -37.34 3.15 15.40
C THR A 192 -37.09 4.62 15.05
N VAL A 193 -36.97 4.94 13.76
CA VAL A 193 -36.87 6.34 13.31
C VAL A 193 -38.17 7.09 13.61
N LEU A 194 -39.33 6.54 13.25
CA LEU A 194 -40.62 7.19 13.45
C LEU A 194 -40.98 7.37 14.94
N LYS A 195 -40.60 6.43 15.82
CA LYS A 195 -40.78 6.56 17.27
C LYS A 195 -40.05 7.77 17.85
N LYS A 196 -38.90 8.17 17.31
CA LYS A 196 -38.13 9.34 17.77
C LYS A 196 -38.84 10.68 17.50
N TYR A 197 -39.71 10.72 16.49
CA TYR A 197 -40.40 11.95 16.05
C TYR A 197 -41.90 11.97 16.36
N ARG A 198 -42.46 10.88 16.92
CA ARG A 198 -43.79 10.92 17.54
C ARG A 198 -43.69 11.67 18.88
N ARG A 199 -44.16 12.92 18.89
CA ARG A 199 -44.64 13.58 20.11
C ARG A 199 -46.00 13.03 20.49
#